data_AF-A0A3C0WLC7-F1
#
_entry.id   AF-A0A3C0WLC7-F1
#
_cell.length_a   1.000
_cell.length_b   1.000
_cell.length_c   1.000
_cell.angle_alpha   90.00
_cell.angle_beta   90.00
_cell.angle_gamma   90.00
#
_symmetry.space_group_name_H-M   'P 1'
#
loop_
_entity.id
_entity.type
_entity.pdbx_description
1 polymer ?
#
loop_
_entity_poly.entity_id
_entity_poly.type
_entity_poly.pdbx_seq_one_letter_code
_entity_poly.pdbx_strand_id
1 'polypeptide(L)'
;MQSSVLHRRDAIRAGGAGLLGLNLPKILAARDKVKTPLVQRAKRVIFLFQWGGPSHIDMFDMKPNAPEEIRGPLKPIQSVVPGLPICELMPRMSKYMDQVCLIRSVHHTMTNHNSAGYYALSGHEPPSNDQRLRDSL
;
A
#
# COMPACT_ATOMS: atom_id res chain seq x y z
N MET A 1 28.44 -55.47 4.91
CA MET A 1 27.54 -54.55 4.20
C MET A 1 27.31 -53.33 5.10
N GLN A 2 28.06 -52.23 4.90
CA GLN A 2 27.83 -50.97 5.62
C GLN A 2 26.69 -50.21 4.94
N SER A 3 25.66 -49.86 5.69
CA SER A 3 24.55 -49.04 5.20
C SER A 3 25.04 -47.60 4.98
N SER A 4 24.92 -47.09 3.75
CA SER A 4 25.21 -45.68 3.46
C SER A 4 24.10 -44.81 4.05
N VAL A 5 24.40 -44.12 5.13
CA VAL A 5 23.51 -43.12 5.74
C VAL A 5 23.34 -41.96 4.76
N LEU A 6 22.11 -41.70 4.31
CA LEU A 6 21.80 -40.55 3.45
C LEU A 6 22.22 -39.25 4.13
N HIS A 7 23.22 -38.57 3.59
CA HIS A 7 23.66 -37.28 4.12
C HIS A 7 22.63 -36.19 3.80
N ARG A 8 22.40 -35.28 4.75
CA ARG A 8 21.51 -34.11 4.62
C ARG A 8 21.75 -33.32 3.32
N ARG A 9 23.00 -33.22 2.85
CA ARG A 9 23.34 -32.53 1.60
C ARG A 9 22.81 -33.28 0.37
N ASP A 10 22.83 -34.60 0.36
CA ASP A 10 22.33 -35.41 -0.75
C ASP A 10 20.80 -35.38 -0.78
N ALA A 11 20.16 -35.40 0.40
CA ALA A 11 18.72 -35.17 0.51
C ALA A 11 18.30 -33.77 0.01
N ILE A 12 19.04 -32.71 0.37
CA ILE A 12 18.76 -31.34 -0.11
C ILE A 12 19.02 -31.22 -1.62
N ARG A 13 20.07 -31.85 -2.15
CA ARG A 13 20.37 -31.85 -3.59
C ARG A 13 19.30 -32.57 -4.40
N ALA A 14 18.90 -33.76 -3.96
CA ALA A 14 17.84 -34.52 -4.62
C ALA A 14 16.47 -33.80 -4.51
N GLY A 15 16.14 -33.27 -3.34
CA GLY A 15 14.92 -32.50 -3.10
C GLY A 15 14.88 -31.20 -3.91
N GLY A 16 15.98 -30.44 -3.95
CA GLY A 16 16.11 -29.21 -4.72
C GLY A 16 16.07 -29.44 -6.23
N ALA A 17 16.76 -30.48 -6.73
CA ALA A 17 16.70 -30.86 -8.13
C ALA A 17 15.31 -31.34 -8.57
N GLY A 18 14.59 -32.06 -7.70
CA GLY A 18 13.20 -32.45 -7.96
C GLY A 18 12.22 -31.27 -7.94
N LEU A 19 12.27 -30.46 -6.88
CA LEU A 19 11.38 -29.29 -6.71
C LEU A 19 11.60 -28.23 -7.79
N LEU A 20 12.85 -27.86 -8.07
CA LEU A 20 13.15 -26.82 -9.06
C LEU A 20 13.18 -27.40 -10.47
N GLY A 21 13.80 -28.55 -10.71
CA GLY A 21 13.93 -29.13 -12.04
C GLY A 21 12.59 -29.49 -12.69
N LEU A 22 11.65 -30.07 -11.92
CA LEU A 22 10.34 -30.47 -12.45
C LEU A 22 9.32 -29.32 -12.52
N ASN A 23 9.46 -28.28 -11.68
CA ASN A 23 8.52 -27.16 -11.67
C ASN A 23 9.00 -25.92 -12.46
N LEU A 24 10.29 -25.80 -12.76
CA LEU A 24 10.83 -24.65 -13.49
C LEU A 24 10.15 -24.43 -14.86
N PRO A 25 9.89 -25.46 -15.69
CA PRO A 25 9.16 -25.25 -16.95
C PRO A 25 7.74 -24.72 -16.73
N LYS A 26 7.06 -25.14 -15.65
CA LYS A 26 5.72 -24.64 -15.30
C LYS A 26 5.77 -23.19 -14.81
N ILE A 27 6.79 -22.82 -14.05
CA ILE A 27 7.03 -21.45 -13.58
C ILE A 27 7.34 -20.53 -14.77
N LEU A 28 8.17 -20.98 -15.71
CA LEU A 28 8.49 -20.22 -16.93
C LEU A 28 7.26 -20.08 -17.83
N ALA A 29 6.49 -21.16 -18.05
CA ALA A 29 5.25 -21.10 -18.81
C ALA A 29 4.16 -20.23 -18.12
N ALA A 30 4.19 -20.10 -16.79
CA ALA A 30 3.30 -19.20 -16.07
C ALA A 30 3.64 -17.72 -16.30
N ARG A 31 4.92 -17.38 -16.51
CA ARG A 31 5.32 -16.02 -16.94
C ARG A 31 4.74 -15.69 -18.32
N ASP A 32 4.81 -16.63 -19.25
CA ASP A 32 4.31 -16.42 -20.62
C ASP A 32 2.78 -16.44 -20.72
N LYS A 33 2.10 -17.03 -19.73
CA LYS A 33 0.63 -17.01 -19.59
C LYS A 33 0.08 -15.70 -19.03
N VAL A 34 0.91 -14.72 -18.68
CA VAL A 34 0.47 -13.35 -18.43
C VAL A 34 0.08 -12.73 -19.78
N LYS A 35 -1.08 -13.17 -20.30
CA LYS A 35 -1.71 -12.64 -21.51
C LYS A 35 -2.15 -11.22 -21.22
N THR A 36 -1.32 -10.28 -21.68
CA THR A 36 -1.61 -8.86 -21.81
C THR A 36 -1.77 -8.15 -20.46
N PRO A 37 -0.97 -7.11 -20.16
CA PRO A 37 -1.32 -6.25 -19.04
C PRO A 37 -2.72 -5.71 -19.30
N LEU A 38 -3.66 -5.99 -18.40
CA LEU A 38 -4.99 -5.40 -18.42
C LEU A 38 -4.85 -3.90 -18.14
N VAL A 39 -4.40 -3.13 -19.12
CA VAL A 39 -4.45 -1.67 -19.05
C VAL A 39 -5.86 -1.26 -19.45
N GLN A 40 -6.84 -1.68 -18.64
CA GLN A 40 -8.20 -1.19 -18.75
C GLN A 40 -8.18 0.27 -18.32
N ARG A 41 -8.29 1.18 -19.30
CA ARG A 41 -8.36 2.62 -19.04
C ARG A 41 -9.73 2.96 -18.44
N ALA A 42 -9.74 3.61 -17.29
CA ALA A 42 -10.97 4.15 -16.71
C ALA A 42 -11.60 5.17 -17.67
N LYS A 43 -12.89 5.01 -18.00
CA LYS A 43 -13.61 5.93 -18.90
C LYS A 43 -13.98 7.24 -18.21
N ARG A 44 -14.24 7.20 -16.91
CA ARG A 44 -14.69 8.32 -16.07
C ARG A 44 -14.09 8.14 -14.67
N VAL A 45 -13.66 9.25 -14.07
CA VAL A 45 -13.07 9.28 -12.73
C VAL A 45 -13.75 10.39 -11.94
N ILE A 46 -14.22 10.09 -10.74
CA ILE A 46 -14.62 11.10 -9.75
C ILE A 46 -13.40 11.33 -8.87
N PHE A 47 -12.94 12.57 -8.84
CA PHE A 47 -11.81 12.98 -8.00
C PHE A 47 -12.31 13.83 -6.83
N LEU A 48 -12.06 13.36 -5.62
CA LEU A 48 -12.44 14.05 -4.38
C LEU A 48 -11.17 14.50 -3.65
N PHE A 49 -10.87 15.78 -3.71
CA PHE A 49 -9.79 16.39 -2.94
C PHE A 49 -10.38 17.11 -1.72
N GLN A 50 -10.09 16.60 -0.53
CA GLN A 50 -10.61 17.16 0.73
C GLN A 50 -9.61 18.15 1.32
N TRP A 51 -9.63 19.40 0.85
CA TRP A 51 -8.78 20.48 1.35
C TRP A 51 -9.10 20.76 2.83
N GLY A 52 -8.15 20.49 3.74
CA GLY A 52 -8.37 20.59 5.19
C GLY A 52 -9.28 19.49 5.78
N GLY A 53 -9.52 18.40 5.04
CA GLY A 53 -10.40 17.31 5.43
C GLY A 53 -9.95 16.50 6.64
N PRO A 54 -10.67 15.41 6.96
CA PRO A 54 -10.36 14.56 8.11
C PRO A 54 -8.96 13.95 8.01
N SER A 55 -8.28 13.88 9.15
CA SER A 55 -6.92 13.37 9.26
C SER A 55 -6.82 11.90 8.83
N HIS A 56 -5.71 11.51 8.19
CA HIS A 56 -5.51 10.13 7.77
C HIS A 56 -5.44 9.14 8.95
N ILE A 57 -4.91 9.58 10.11
CA ILE A 57 -4.90 8.79 11.35
C ILE A 57 -6.28 8.71 12.03
N ASP A 58 -7.23 9.54 11.62
CA ASP A 58 -8.62 9.49 12.09
C ASP A 58 -9.54 8.83 11.06
N MET A 59 -8.97 8.26 9.98
CA MET A 59 -9.71 7.61 8.90
C MET A 59 -9.18 6.20 8.61
N PHE A 60 -8.21 6.09 7.70
CA PHE A 60 -7.80 4.84 7.08
C PHE A 60 -6.46 4.29 7.61
N ASP A 61 -5.73 5.09 8.41
CA ASP A 61 -4.37 4.77 8.85
C ASP A 61 -4.12 5.10 10.34
N MET A 62 -4.94 4.54 11.23
CA MET A 62 -5.10 4.99 12.62
C MET A 62 -3.92 4.83 13.58
N LYS A 63 -2.81 4.23 13.15
CA LYS A 63 -1.62 3.95 13.98
C LYS A 63 -1.94 3.58 15.45
N PRO A 64 -2.83 2.59 15.72
CA PRO A 64 -3.35 2.35 17.08
C PRO A 64 -2.27 1.98 18.10
N ASN A 65 -1.14 1.45 17.63
CA ASN A 65 0.00 1.04 18.46
C ASN A 65 1.08 2.13 18.62
N ALA A 66 0.88 3.32 18.05
CA ALA A 66 1.79 4.44 18.25
C ALA A 66 1.58 5.07 19.64
N PRO A 67 2.56 5.85 20.15
CA PRO A 67 2.39 6.68 21.35
C PRO A 67 1.14 7.55 21.30
N GLU A 68 0.60 7.88 22.48
CA GLU A 68 -0.65 8.65 22.62
C GLU A 68 -0.58 10.03 21.95
N GLU A 69 0.62 10.63 21.91
CA GLU A 69 0.89 11.91 21.28
C GLU A 69 0.88 11.84 19.74
N ILE A 70 0.96 10.64 19.17
CA ILE A 70 1.05 10.41 17.72
C ILE A 70 -0.25 9.82 17.17
N ARG A 71 -0.92 8.93 17.91
CA ARG A 71 -2.18 8.32 17.47
C ARG A 71 -3.36 9.24 17.74
N GLY A 72 -4.40 9.13 16.91
CA GLY A 72 -5.67 9.83 17.15
C GLY A 72 -6.42 9.28 18.37
N PRO A 73 -7.40 10.03 18.90
CA PRO A 73 -8.20 9.60 20.05
C PRO A 73 -9.23 8.51 19.70
N LEU A 74 -9.46 8.28 18.41
CA LEU A 74 -10.48 7.39 17.88
C LEU A 74 -10.02 5.92 17.90
N LYS A 75 -10.98 5.00 17.95
CA LYS A 75 -10.71 3.56 18.00
C LYS A 75 -10.86 2.89 16.63
N PRO A 76 -10.07 1.85 16.35
CA PRO A 76 -10.24 1.04 15.16
C PRO A 76 -11.48 0.14 15.25
N ILE A 77 -12.17 0.00 14.12
CA ILE A 77 -13.13 -1.08 13.85
C ILE A 77 -12.60 -1.97 12.73
N GLN A 78 -12.90 -3.27 12.82
CA GLN A 78 -12.52 -4.22 11.78
C GLN A 78 -13.33 -3.97 10.50
N SER A 79 -12.64 -3.86 9.36
CA SER A 79 -13.31 -3.82 8.05
C SER A 79 -13.57 -5.21 7.49
N VAL A 80 -14.29 -5.29 6.37
CA VAL A 80 -14.53 -6.54 5.64
C VAL A 80 -13.21 -7.21 5.18
N VAL A 81 -12.12 -6.45 5.07
CA VAL A 81 -10.79 -6.98 4.73
C VAL A 81 -10.04 -7.36 6.01
N PRO A 82 -9.70 -8.65 6.21
CA PRO A 82 -8.97 -9.10 7.40
C PRO A 82 -7.63 -8.36 7.56
N GLY A 83 -7.32 -7.93 8.78
CA GLY A 83 -6.08 -7.20 9.08
C GLY A 83 -6.06 -5.74 8.63
N LEU A 84 -7.17 -5.22 8.09
CA LEU A 84 -7.30 -3.82 7.67
C LEU A 84 -8.35 -3.06 8.50
N PRO A 85 -8.06 -2.71 9.77
CA PRO A 85 -8.97 -1.88 10.55
C PRO A 85 -8.98 -0.42 10.07
N ILE A 86 -10.12 0.25 10.22
CA ILE A 86 -10.32 1.68 9.93
C ILE A 86 -11.08 2.35 11.08
N CYS A 87 -11.29 3.67 11.02
CA CYS A 87 -11.94 4.44 12.09
C CYS A 87 -13.37 3.99 12.43
N GLU A 88 -13.68 3.93 13.73
CA GLU A 88 -15.01 3.61 14.28
C GLU A 88 -16.13 4.51 13.75
N LEU A 89 -15.82 5.74 13.34
CA LEU A 89 -16.77 6.67 12.75
C LEU A 89 -17.07 6.39 11.26
N MET A 90 -16.46 5.37 10.67
CA MET A 90 -16.69 4.96 9.28
C MET A 90 -17.31 3.56 9.13
N PRO A 91 -18.40 3.22 9.86
CA PRO A 91 -18.96 1.86 9.86
C PRO A 91 -19.62 1.47 8.53
N ARG A 92 -19.98 2.44 7.69
CA ARG A 92 -20.46 2.16 6.32
C ARG A 92 -19.30 1.85 5.39
N MET A 93 -18.20 2.61 5.48
CA MET A 93 -17.01 2.40 4.67
C MET A 93 -16.35 1.05 4.99
N SER A 94 -16.36 0.64 6.26
CA SER A 94 -15.74 -0.63 6.69
C SER A 94 -16.30 -1.85 5.95
N LYS A 95 -17.56 -1.77 5.50
CA LYS A 95 -18.25 -2.82 4.73
C LYS A 95 -17.84 -2.88 3.25
N TYR A 96 -17.20 -1.84 2.73
CA TYR A 96 -16.81 -1.71 1.32
C TYR A 96 -15.29 -1.66 1.11
N MET A 97 -14.49 -1.92 2.15
CA MET A 97 -13.03 -1.84 2.05
C MET A 97 -12.42 -2.87 1.08
N ASP A 98 -13.17 -3.92 0.70
CA ASP A 98 -12.81 -4.88 -0.36
C ASP A 98 -12.85 -4.25 -1.77
N GLN A 99 -13.52 -3.10 -1.92
CA GLN A 99 -13.59 -2.32 -3.16
C GLN A 99 -12.67 -1.09 -3.15
N VAL A 100 -11.91 -0.90 -2.06
CA VAL A 100 -11.04 0.26 -1.88
C VAL A 100 -9.58 -0.17 -2.01
N CYS A 101 -8.85 0.51 -2.89
CA CYS A 101 -7.39 0.45 -2.90
C CYS A 101 -6.84 1.57 -2.02
N LEU A 102 -6.34 1.21 -0.84
CA LEU A 102 -5.73 2.16 0.08
C LEU A 102 -4.22 2.31 -0.20
N ILE A 103 -3.80 3.53 -0.53
CA ILE A 103 -2.40 3.88 -0.79
C ILE A 103 -1.85 4.64 0.41
N ARG A 104 -0.83 4.08 1.09
CA ARG A 104 -0.15 4.71 2.26
C ARG A 104 1.27 5.18 1.97
N SER A 105 1.74 4.99 0.74
CA SER A 105 3.12 5.30 0.34
C SER A 105 3.32 6.75 -0.10
N VAL A 106 2.26 7.55 -0.18
CA VAL A 106 2.35 8.96 -0.58
C VAL A 106 2.73 9.80 0.64
N HIS A 107 3.81 10.58 0.50
CA HIS A 107 4.26 11.53 1.51
C HIS A 107 4.92 12.76 0.85
N HIS A 108 5.06 13.85 1.60
CA HIS A 108 5.86 15.02 1.22
C HIS A 108 6.40 15.71 2.48
N THR A 109 7.35 16.62 2.31
CA THR A 109 7.97 17.39 3.40
C THR A 109 7.44 18.82 3.53
N MET A 110 6.50 19.23 2.68
CA MET A 110 5.90 20.57 2.73
C MET A 110 5.16 20.80 4.05
N THR A 111 5.35 21.98 4.63
CA THR A 111 4.72 22.41 5.89
C THR A 111 3.58 23.40 5.65
N ASN A 112 3.60 24.13 4.52
CA ASN A 112 2.49 25.01 4.13
C ASN A 112 1.40 24.22 3.41
N HIS A 113 0.15 24.50 3.75
CA HIS A 113 -1.03 23.89 3.16
C HIS A 113 -1.11 24.08 1.62
N ASN A 114 -0.75 25.24 1.08
CA ASN A 114 -0.84 25.51 -0.37
C ASN A 114 0.19 24.68 -1.16
N SER A 115 1.44 24.71 -0.70
CA SER A 115 2.56 23.98 -1.30
C SER A 115 2.35 22.46 -1.20
N ALA A 116 1.85 21.98 -0.06
CA ALA A 116 1.46 20.60 0.15
C ALA A 116 0.35 20.17 -0.82
N GLY A 117 -0.71 20.98 -0.96
CA GLY A 117 -1.82 20.72 -1.88
C GLY A 117 -1.36 20.67 -3.35
N TYR A 118 -0.52 21.62 -3.77
CA TYR A 118 0.10 21.60 -5.09
C TYR A 118 0.88 20.31 -5.32
N TYR A 119 1.74 19.93 -4.37
CA TYR A 119 2.55 18.72 -4.50
C TYR A 119 1.67 17.46 -4.58
N ALA A 120 0.68 17.33 -3.70
CA ALA A 120 -0.24 16.19 -3.69
C ALA A 120 -1.04 16.03 -4.99
N LEU A 121 -1.43 17.14 -5.63
CA LEU A 121 -2.25 17.15 -6.84
C LEU A 121 -1.43 17.02 -8.13
N SER A 122 -0.22 17.57 -8.16
CA SER A 122 0.63 17.59 -9.36
C SER A 122 1.69 16.48 -9.37
N GLY A 123 2.05 15.93 -8.22
CA GLY A 123 3.20 15.05 -8.05
C GLY A 123 4.55 15.75 -8.18
N HIS A 124 4.59 17.08 -8.26
CA HIS A 124 5.81 17.87 -8.40
C HIS A 124 6.08 18.68 -7.14
N GLU A 125 7.31 18.59 -6.63
CA GLU A 125 7.74 19.39 -5.48
C GLU A 125 7.80 20.87 -5.88
N PRO A 126 7.13 21.77 -5.15
CA PRO A 126 7.22 23.20 -5.42
C PRO A 126 8.62 23.72 -5.05
N PRO A 127 9.12 24.76 -5.76
CA PRO A 127 10.47 25.27 -5.55
C PRO A 127 10.68 25.91 -4.16
N SER A 128 9.59 26.36 -3.52
CA SER A 128 9.60 26.83 -2.14
C SER A 128 8.43 26.28 -1.37
N ASN A 129 8.65 26.06 -0.06
CA ASN A 129 7.61 25.59 0.86
C ASN A 129 6.61 26.70 1.18
N ASP A 130 6.97 27.97 0.99
CA ASP A 130 6.09 29.12 1.20
C ASP A 130 6.12 30.01 -0.05
N GLN A 131 5.01 30.08 -0.76
CA GLN A 131 4.74 31.17 -1.70
C GLN A 131 3.62 32.00 -1.08
N ARG A 132 3.98 32.96 -0.25
CA ARG A 132 3.00 33.94 0.21
C ARG A 132 2.68 34.84 -0.97
N LEU A 133 1.41 35.19 -1.14
CA LEU A 133 0.99 36.17 -2.14
C LEU A 133 1.73 37.51 -2.01
N ARG A 134 2.24 37.82 -0.81
CA ARG A 134 3.04 39.02 -0.54
C ARG A 134 4.49 38.92 -1.05
N ASP A 135 5.02 37.72 -1.20
CA ASP A 135 6.42 37.50 -1.61
C ASP A 135 6.54 37.39 -3.14
N SER A 136 5.41 37.47 -3.86
CA SER A 136 5.31 37.40 -5.33
C SER A 136 5.04 38.76 -6.01
N LEU A 137 5.04 39.85 -5.24
CA LEU A 137 4.93 41.25 -5.70
C LEU A 137 6.19 42.03 -5.31
#